data_AF-A0A445HIB8-F1
#
_entry.id   AF-A0A445HIB8-F1
#
_cell.length_a   1.000
_cell.length_b   1.000
_cell.length_c   1.000
_cell.angle_alpha   90.00
_cell.angle_beta   90.00
_cell.angle_gamma   90.00
#
_symmetry.space_group_name_H-M   'P 1'
#
loop_
_entity.id
_entity.type
_entity.pdbx_description
1 polymer ?
#
loop_
_entity_poly.entity_id
_entity_poly.type
_entity_poly.pdbx_seq_one_letter_code
_entity_poly.pdbx_strand_id
1 'polypeptide(L)'
;MSSFSSQCLLLASVFENHSKNLTRVCLFILFHPSMLKTLERYQKCNYGAPEDNVATNEALVLELSSQQEYLRLKARYEALQRSQRNLMGEDLGPLSSKELESLERQLDSSLKQIRSIRTQFMLDQLSDLQRKEHFLGESNRDLIQRLEEFQINPLQLNPSAEEMGHGRYPGQPQGHALFQPLDCEPTLQIGYHPDPVSVVSEGPSMNNYMAGWLP
;
A
#
# COMPACT_ATOMS: atom_id res chain seq x y z
N MET A 1 -14.93 7.35 -5.40
CA MET A 1 -14.01 7.14 -4.25
C MET A 1 -13.98 8.32 -3.27
N SER A 2 -14.35 9.55 -3.68
CA SER A 2 -14.39 10.72 -2.78
C SER A 2 -15.51 10.73 -1.73
N SER A 3 -16.66 10.10 -2.02
CA SER A 3 -17.82 10.12 -1.11
C SER A 3 -17.60 9.31 0.18
N PHE A 4 -16.90 8.18 0.10
CA PHE A 4 -16.65 7.29 1.24
C PHE A 4 -15.66 7.91 2.24
N SER A 5 -14.63 8.62 1.75
CA SER A 5 -13.67 9.33 2.59
C SER A 5 -14.31 10.49 3.36
N SER A 6 -15.25 11.21 2.74
CA SER A 6 -15.97 12.32 3.40
C SER A 6 -16.93 11.82 4.48
N GLN A 7 -17.58 10.66 4.28
CA GLN A 7 -18.43 10.03 5.30
C GLN A 7 -17.63 9.51 6.50
N CYS A 8 -16.45 8.94 6.29
CA CYS A 8 -15.56 8.52 7.38
C CYS A 8 -15.06 9.69 8.23
N LEU A 9 -14.72 10.83 7.60
CA LEU A 9 -14.27 12.04 8.32
C LEU A 9 -15.42 12.74 9.09
N LEU A 10 -16.63 12.73 8.53
CA LEU A 10 -17.83 13.20 9.23
C LEU A 10 -18.18 12.31 10.42
N LEU A 11 -18.11 10.99 10.27
CA LEU A 11 -18.30 10.05 11.37
C LEU A 11 -17.24 10.22 12.46
N ALA A 12 -15.96 10.35 12.09
CA ALA A 12 -14.89 10.61 13.05
C ALA A 12 -15.07 11.96 13.78
N SER A 13 -15.46 13.01 13.05
CA SER A 13 -15.72 14.33 13.63
C SER A 13 -16.95 14.33 14.53
N VAL A 14 -18.04 13.64 14.15
CA VAL A 14 -19.24 13.48 14.98
C VAL A 14 -18.90 12.68 16.22
N PHE A 15 -18.14 11.59 16.11
CA PHE A 15 -17.74 10.76 17.24
C PHE A 15 -16.84 11.53 18.21
N GLU A 16 -15.89 12.31 17.69
CA GLU A 16 -14.99 13.11 18.51
C GLU A 16 -15.68 14.33 19.14
N ASN A 17 -16.62 14.97 18.44
CA ASN A 17 -17.42 16.06 18.98
C ASN A 17 -18.43 15.56 20.03
N HIS A 18 -18.98 14.36 19.84
CA HIS A 18 -19.85 13.70 20.82
C HIS A 18 -19.05 13.27 22.05
N SER A 19 -17.83 12.73 21.87
CA SER A 19 -16.90 12.43 22.97
C SER A 19 -16.52 13.70 23.74
N LYS A 20 -16.18 14.80 23.05
CA LYS A 20 -15.82 16.07 23.70
C LYS A 20 -17.01 16.69 24.46
N ASN A 21 -18.22 16.61 23.91
CA ASN A 21 -19.43 17.04 24.61
C ASN A 21 -19.72 16.16 25.83
N LEU A 22 -19.57 14.84 25.70
CA LEU A 22 -19.78 13.90 26.80
C LEU A 22 -18.77 14.13 27.93
N THR A 23 -17.48 14.33 27.60
CA THR A 23 -16.45 14.67 28.59
C THR A 23 -16.74 16.02 29.27
N ARG A 24 -17.24 17.02 28.54
CA ARG A 24 -17.61 18.33 29.10
C ARG A 24 -18.84 18.26 30.01
N VAL A 25 -19.86 17.51 29.62
CA VAL A 25 -21.05 17.25 30.45
C VAL A 25 -20.66 16.48 31.72
N CYS A 26 -19.80 15.45 31.60
CA CYS A 26 -19.24 14.76 32.76
C CYS A 26 -18.43 15.68 33.68
N LEU A 27 -17.56 16.54 33.12
CA LEU A 27 -16.80 17.50 33.93
C LEU A 27 -17.72 18.49 34.66
N PHE A 28 -18.77 18.99 34.00
CA PHE A 28 -19.74 19.90 34.59
C PHE A 28 -20.54 19.24 35.72
N ILE A 29 -20.93 17.97 35.54
CA ILE A 29 -21.60 17.19 36.58
C ILE A 29 -20.66 16.93 37.76
N LEU A 30 -19.41 16.53 37.53
CA LEU A 30 -18.46 16.20 38.61
C LEU A 30 -17.94 17.42 39.37
N PHE A 31 -17.80 18.57 38.70
CA PHE A 31 -17.17 19.76 39.29
C PHE A 31 -18.17 20.76 39.88
N HIS A 32 -19.48 20.56 39.69
CA HIS A 32 -20.51 21.47 40.19
C HIS A 32 -21.40 20.80 41.26
N PRO A 33 -21.22 21.12 42.56
CA PRO A 33 -21.91 20.43 43.66
C PRO A 33 -23.43 20.65 43.67
N SER A 34 -23.95 21.69 43.02
CA SER A 34 -25.40 21.88 42.87
C SER A 34 -26.01 20.98 41.81
N MET A 35 -25.25 20.62 40.76
CA MET A 35 -25.69 19.65 39.75
C MET A 35 -25.74 18.25 40.35
N LEU A 36 -24.71 17.85 41.11
CA LEU A 36 -24.72 16.57 41.85
C LEU A 36 -25.91 16.48 42.81
N LYS A 37 -26.17 17.52 43.61
CA LYS A 37 -27.33 17.56 44.53
C LYS A 37 -28.67 17.54 43.81
N THR A 38 -28.74 18.06 42.58
CA THR A 38 -29.97 18.04 41.77
C THR A 38 -30.18 16.65 41.19
N LEU A 39 -29.15 16.02 40.63
CA LEU A 39 -29.15 14.62 40.17
C LEU A 39 -29.52 13.65 41.32
N GLU A 40 -28.95 13.84 42.51
CA GLU A 40 -29.22 13.03 43.69
C GLU A 40 -30.70 13.14 44.13
N ARG A 41 -31.28 14.35 44.07
CA ARG A 41 -32.73 14.54 44.32
C ARG A 41 -33.60 13.89 43.26
N TYR A 42 -33.25 14.02 41.98
CA TYR A 42 -33.95 13.34 40.90
C TYR A 42 -33.91 11.82 41.06
N GLN A 43 -32.76 11.26 41.42
CA GLN A 43 -32.60 9.84 41.70
C GLN A 43 -33.49 9.42 42.88
N LYS A 44 -33.48 10.17 43.98
CA LYS A 44 -34.27 9.86 45.17
C LYS A 44 -35.79 9.96 44.95
N CYS A 45 -36.23 10.81 44.03
CA CYS A 45 -37.64 10.96 43.67
C CYS A 45 -38.11 9.93 42.61
N ASN A 46 -37.25 9.49 41.71
CA ASN A 46 -37.60 8.54 40.65
C ASN A 46 -37.47 7.06 41.10
N TYR A 47 -36.60 6.77 42.07
CA TYR A 47 -36.35 5.42 42.62
C TYR A 47 -36.81 5.27 44.10
N GLY A 48 -37.67 6.18 44.56
CA GLY A 48 -38.06 6.31 45.97
C GLY A 48 -39.13 5.34 46.50
N ALA A 49 -39.55 4.34 45.71
CA ALA A 49 -40.48 3.30 46.13
C ALA A 49 -39.96 1.93 45.66
N PRO A 50 -39.75 0.93 46.54
CA PRO A 50 -39.13 -0.32 46.16
C PRO A 50 -40.18 -1.28 45.57
N GLU A 51 -40.28 -1.29 44.25
CA GLU A 51 -40.66 -2.48 43.47
C GLU A 51 -39.50 -2.87 42.51
N ASP A 52 -38.26 -2.49 42.87
CA ASP A 52 -37.11 -2.34 41.95
C ASP A 52 -35.93 -3.28 42.21
N ASN A 53 -36.02 -4.19 43.16
CA ASN A 53 -34.96 -5.13 43.53
C ASN A 53 -34.62 -6.15 42.41
N VAL A 54 -35.49 -6.33 41.42
CA VAL A 54 -35.23 -7.19 40.25
C VAL A 54 -34.62 -6.39 39.10
N ALA A 55 -35.19 -5.24 38.73
CA ALA A 55 -34.70 -4.40 37.62
C ALA A 55 -33.30 -3.80 37.87
N THR A 56 -32.98 -3.45 39.12
CA THR A 56 -31.63 -3.00 39.51
C THR A 56 -30.60 -4.12 39.52
N ASN A 57 -31.02 -5.35 39.85
CA ASN A 57 -30.15 -6.53 39.75
C ASN A 57 -29.88 -6.89 38.28
N GLU A 58 -30.89 -6.85 37.41
CA GLU A 58 -30.73 -7.11 35.98
C GLU A 58 -29.82 -6.07 35.31
N ALA A 59 -29.98 -4.79 35.63
CA ALA A 59 -29.09 -3.73 35.13
C ALA A 59 -27.64 -3.92 35.60
N LEU A 60 -27.42 -4.30 36.85
CA LEU A 60 -26.09 -4.57 37.40
C LEU A 60 -25.48 -5.83 36.78
N VAL A 61 -26.27 -6.88 36.54
CA VAL A 61 -25.83 -8.09 35.82
C VAL A 61 -25.46 -7.76 34.37
N LEU A 62 -26.23 -6.91 33.68
CA LEU A 62 -25.91 -6.45 32.33
C LEU A 62 -24.62 -5.62 32.32
N GLU A 63 -24.41 -4.75 33.28
CA GLU A 63 -23.19 -3.95 33.40
C GLU A 63 -21.96 -4.83 33.65
N LEU A 64 -22.05 -5.80 34.57
CA LEU A 64 -20.99 -6.79 34.79
C LEU A 64 -20.72 -7.62 33.52
N SER A 65 -21.76 -8.04 32.80
CA SER A 65 -21.59 -8.80 31.56
C SER A 65 -20.87 -7.98 30.49
N SER A 66 -21.23 -6.70 30.33
CA SER A 66 -20.59 -5.75 29.41
C SER A 66 -19.13 -5.52 29.77
N GLN A 67 -18.84 -5.31 31.06
CA GLN A 67 -17.47 -5.18 31.55
C GLN A 67 -16.65 -6.45 31.28
N GLN A 68 -17.24 -7.63 31.50
CA GLN A 68 -16.55 -8.89 31.26
C GLN A 68 -16.25 -9.09 29.76
N GLU A 69 -17.19 -8.77 28.88
CA GLU A 69 -16.96 -8.79 27.43
C GLU A 69 -15.86 -7.81 27.00
N TYR A 70 -15.86 -6.60 27.58
CA TYR A 70 -14.80 -5.63 27.35
C TYR A 70 -13.43 -6.19 27.76
N LEU A 71 -13.33 -6.82 28.93
CA LEU A 71 -12.07 -7.42 29.40
C LEU A 71 -11.62 -8.58 28.51
N ARG A 72 -12.55 -9.40 28.01
CA ARG A 72 -12.25 -10.46 27.03
C ARG A 72 -11.72 -9.87 25.72
N LEU A 73 -12.35 -8.83 25.21
CA LEU A 73 -11.93 -8.14 24.00
C LEU A 73 -10.56 -7.49 24.18
N LYS A 74 -10.34 -6.81 25.32
CA LYS A 74 -9.06 -6.18 25.65
C LYS A 74 -7.93 -7.22 25.70
N ALA A 75 -8.15 -8.37 26.35
CA ALA A 75 -7.16 -9.45 26.37
C ALA A 75 -6.83 -9.97 24.97
N ARG A 76 -7.83 -10.12 24.10
CA ARG A 76 -7.62 -10.49 22.68
C ARG A 76 -6.82 -9.43 21.93
N TYR A 77 -7.13 -8.16 22.13
CA TYR A 77 -6.41 -7.05 21.51
C TYR A 77 -4.93 -7.03 21.95
N GLU A 78 -4.66 -7.16 23.24
CA GLU A 78 -3.29 -7.18 23.77
C GLU A 78 -2.50 -8.40 23.26
N ALA A 79 -3.15 -9.57 23.14
CA ALA A 79 -2.55 -10.74 22.53
C ALA A 79 -2.21 -10.52 21.05
N LEU A 80 -3.13 -9.91 20.29
CA LEU A 80 -2.91 -9.56 18.88
C LEU A 80 -1.76 -8.55 18.73
N GLN A 81 -1.73 -7.50 19.54
CA GLN A 81 -0.69 -6.49 19.52
C GLN A 81 0.69 -7.08 19.88
N ARG A 82 0.74 -8.01 20.84
CA ARG A 82 1.96 -8.78 21.13
C ARG A 82 2.38 -9.63 19.94
N SER A 83 1.45 -10.34 19.30
CA SER A 83 1.76 -11.12 18.10
C SER A 83 2.28 -10.24 16.96
N GLN A 84 1.74 -9.03 16.78
CA GLN A 84 2.22 -8.09 15.77
C GLN A 84 3.68 -7.67 16.06
N ARG A 85 3.99 -7.29 17.31
CA ARG A 85 5.36 -6.97 17.72
C ARG A 85 6.32 -8.12 17.46
N ASN A 86 5.92 -9.35 17.82
CA ASN A 86 6.72 -10.54 17.54
C ASN A 86 6.99 -10.70 16.03
N LEU A 87 5.97 -10.54 15.18
CA LEU A 87 6.14 -10.59 13.71
C LEU A 87 7.08 -9.49 13.17
N MET A 88 7.19 -8.37 13.88
CA MET A 88 8.14 -7.28 13.58
C MET A 88 9.54 -7.51 14.18
N GLY A 89 9.75 -8.62 14.89
CA GLY A 89 11.01 -8.93 15.56
C GLY A 89 11.19 -8.25 16.93
N GLU A 90 10.12 -7.69 17.49
CA GLU A 90 10.11 -7.02 18.79
C GLU A 90 9.62 -7.95 19.91
N ASP A 91 10.02 -7.66 21.15
CA ASP A 91 9.58 -8.37 22.37
C ASP A 91 9.69 -9.90 22.31
N LEU A 92 10.75 -10.42 21.70
CA LEU A 92 10.93 -11.84 21.47
C LEU A 92 11.32 -12.65 22.72
N GLY A 93 11.81 -11.98 23.77
CA GLY A 93 12.36 -12.62 24.98
C GLY A 93 11.43 -13.64 25.68
N PRO A 94 10.10 -13.44 25.75
CA PRO A 94 9.19 -14.40 26.35
C PRO A 94 8.90 -15.66 25.51
N LEU A 95 9.31 -15.72 24.24
CA LEU A 95 9.08 -16.88 23.37
C LEU A 95 10.08 -17.99 23.65
N SER A 96 9.61 -19.23 23.61
CA SER A 96 10.46 -20.41 23.61
C SER A 96 11.16 -20.59 22.25
N SER A 97 12.24 -21.38 22.23
CA SER A 97 12.95 -21.71 20.98
C SER A 97 12.03 -22.32 19.92
N LYS A 98 11.07 -23.19 20.31
CA LYS A 98 10.10 -23.78 19.39
C LYS A 98 9.16 -22.74 18.76
N GLU A 99 8.70 -21.78 19.57
CA GLU A 99 7.83 -20.71 19.08
C GLU A 99 8.59 -19.75 18.17
N LEU A 100 9.85 -19.47 18.48
CA LEU A 100 10.72 -18.63 17.66
C LEU A 100 11.00 -19.27 16.29
N GLU A 101 11.31 -20.57 16.26
CA GLU A 101 11.46 -21.31 15.00
C GLU A 101 10.16 -21.34 14.19
N SER A 102 9.00 -21.44 14.86
CA SER A 102 7.71 -21.39 14.19
C SER A 102 7.45 -20.02 13.56
N LEU A 103 7.78 -18.95 14.29
CA LEU A 103 7.67 -17.58 13.82
C LEU A 103 8.59 -17.32 12.62
N GLU A 104 9.84 -17.79 12.68
CA GLU A 104 10.79 -17.70 11.57
C GLU A 104 10.26 -18.41 10.32
N ARG A 105 9.80 -19.67 10.46
CA ARG A 105 9.22 -20.41 9.33
C ARG A 105 8.02 -19.70 8.71
N GLN A 106 7.16 -19.12 9.54
CA GLN A 106 6.00 -18.36 9.08
C GLN A 106 6.40 -17.10 8.31
N LEU A 107 7.40 -16.35 8.80
CA LEU A 107 7.90 -15.15 8.14
C LEU A 107 8.60 -15.49 6.82
N ASP A 108 9.44 -16.53 6.79
CA ASP A 108 10.13 -16.98 5.58
C ASP A 108 9.14 -17.44 4.51
N SER A 109 8.13 -18.24 4.87
CA SER A 109 7.12 -18.69 3.91
C SER A 109 6.30 -17.54 3.34
N SER A 110 5.87 -16.61 4.19
CA SER A 110 5.10 -15.43 3.78
C SER A 110 5.93 -14.52 2.88
N LEU A 111 7.20 -14.29 3.22
CA LEU A 111 8.11 -13.47 2.41
C LEU A 111 8.36 -14.09 1.03
N LYS A 112 8.58 -15.40 0.96
CA LYS A 112 8.69 -16.13 -0.31
C LYS A 112 7.43 -15.97 -1.15
N GLN A 113 6.25 -16.10 -0.56
CA GLN A 113 4.98 -15.91 -1.25
C GLN A 113 4.81 -14.47 -1.76
N ILE A 114 5.08 -13.46 -0.93
CA ILE A 114 5.00 -12.04 -1.33
C ILE A 114 5.93 -11.75 -2.50
N ARG A 115 7.18 -12.24 -2.45
CA ARG A 115 8.15 -12.10 -3.53
C ARG A 115 7.65 -12.77 -4.81
N SER A 116 7.15 -14.01 -4.71
CA SER A 116 6.60 -14.73 -5.85
C SER A 116 5.45 -13.98 -6.51
N ILE A 117 4.49 -13.48 -5.72
CA ILE A 117 3.33 -12.72 -6.23
C ILE A 117 3.81 -11.43 -6.90
N ARG A 118 4.74 -10.69 -6.27
CA ARG A 118 5.27 -9.45 -6.82
C ARG A 118 6.01 -9.69 -8.14
N THR A 119 6.85 -10.71 -8.20
CA THR A 119 7.57 -11.07 -9.42
C THR A 119 6.61 -11.48 -10.52
N GLN A 120 5.62 -12.33 -10.23
CA GLN A 120 4.62 -12.73 -11.21
C GLN A 120 3.86 -11.53 -11.75
N PHE A 121 3.39 -10.65 -10.86
CA PHE A 121 2.70 -9.42 -11.25
C PHE A 121 3.56 -8.54 -12.18
N MET A 122 4.85 -8.38 -11.87
CA MET A 122 5.76 -7.61 -12.73
C MET A 122 5.96 -8.25 -14.11
N LEU A 123 6.07 -9.58 -14.18
CA LEU A 123 6.18 -10.32 -15.44
C LEU A 123 4.91 -10.20 -16.29
N ASP A 124 3.75 -10.24 -15.66
CA ASP A 124 2.46 -10.05 -16.33
C ASP A 124 2.36 -8.63 -16.91
N GLN A 125 2.72 -7.60 -16.13
CA GLN A 125 2.76 -6.21 -16.59
C GLN A 125 3.73 -6.01 -17.76
N LEU A 126 4.92 -6.62 -17.69
CA LEU A 126 5.91 -6.57 -18.78
C LEU A 126 5.34 -7.19 -20.06
N SER A 127 4.73 -8.38 -19.94
CA SER A 127 4.15 -9.10 -21.08
C SER A 127 3.01 -8.31 -21.74
N ASP A 128 2.17 -7.65 -20.93
CA ASP A 128 1.09 -6.80 -21.42
C ASP A 128 1.62 -5.57 -22.17
N LEU A 129 2.68 -4.95 -21.64
CA LEU A 129 3.31 -3.79 -22.28
C LEU A 129 4.00 -4.18 -23.59
N GLN A 130 4.74 -5.29 -23.63
CA GLN A 130 5.37 -5.80 -24.86
C GLN A 130 4.33 -6.11 -25.95
N ARG A 131 3.18 -6.67 -25.56
CA ARG A 131 2.07 -6.91 -26.52
C ARG A 131 1.50 -5.61 -27.07
N LYS A 132 1.34 -4.60 -26.22
CA LYS A 132 0.87 -3.27 -26.65
C LYS A 132 1.88 -2.57 -27.55
N GLU A 133 3.16 -2.64 -27.21
CA GLU A 133 4.25 -2.11 -28.03
C GLU A 133 4.24 -2.75 -29.42
N HIS A 134 4.16 -4.08 -29.50
CA HIS A 134 4.06 -4.79 -30.77
C HIS A 134 2.86 -4.32 -31.60
N PHE A 135 1.67 -4.32 -31.02
CA PHE A 135 0.45 -3.92 -31.71
C PHE A 135 0.49 -2.47 -32.23
N LEU A 136 1.01 -1.55 -31.41
CA LEU A 136 1.17 -0.15 -31.81
C LEU A 136 2.25 0.01 -32.87
N GLY A 137 3.34 -0.75 -32.78
CA GLY A 137 4.41 -0.77 -33.80
C GLY A 137 3.90 -1.23 -35.15
N GLU A 138 3.07 -2.28 -35.19
CA GLU A 138 2.43 -2.76 -36.42
C GLU A 138 1.45 -1.73 -36.98
N SER A 139 0.57 -1.18 -36.14
CA SER A 139 -0.40 -0.15 -36.55
C SER A 139 0.30 1.09 -37.11
N ASN A 140 1.40 1.52 -36.49
CA ASN A 140 2.17 2.67 -36.95
C ASN A 140 2.86 2.39 -38.29
N ARG A 141 3.43 1.20 -38.48
CA ARG A 141 4.01 0.78 -39.76
C ARG A 141 2.98 0.80 -40.89
N ASP A 142 1.77 0.29 -40.63
CA ASP A 142 0.68 0.30 -41.60
C ASP A 142 0.24 1.74 -41.97
N LEU A 143 0.23 2.65 -41.00
CA LEU A 143 -0.07 4.07 -41.25
C LEU A 143 1.02 4.77 -42.07
N ILE A 144 2.29 4.51 -41.76
CA ILE A 144 3.43 5.03 -42.53
C ILE A 144 3.34 4.55 -43.99
N GLN A 145 3.10 3.26 -44.21
CA GLN A 145 2.94 2.71 -45.56
C GLN A 145 1.81 3.41 -46.32
N ARG A 146 0.64 3.60 -45.68
CA ARG A 146 -0.48 4.33 -46.30
C ARG A 146 -0.10 5.77 -46.64
N LEU A 147 0.59 6.48 -45.74
CA LEU A 147 1.04 7.86 -46.00
C LEU A 147 2.03 7.93 -47.17
N GLU A 148 2.92 6.96 -47.31
CA GLU A 148 3.82 6.85 -48.46
C GLU A 148 3.04 6.56 -49.75
N GLU A 149 2.07 5.65 -49.72
CA GLU A 149 1.18 5.37 -50.86
C GLU A 149 0.36 6.60 -51.31
N PHE A 150 -0.08 7.45 -50.38
CA PHE A 150 -0.75 8.71 -50.69
C PHE A 150 0.21 9.80 -51.20
N GLN A 151 1.44 9.87 -50.68
CA GLN A 151 2.46 10.83 -51.14
C GLN A 151 3.05 10.47 -52.50
N ILE A 152 3.10 9.18 -52.87
CA ILE A 152 3.54 8.70 -54.19
C ILE A 152 2.39 8.78 -55.23
N ASN A 153 1.13 8.96 -54.80
CA ASN A 153 -0.03 9.19 -55.66
C ASN A 153 -0.57 10.64 -55.63
N PRO A 154 0.22 11.71 -55.94
CA PRO A 154 -0.34 13.05 -56.11
C PRO A 154 -1.05 13.26 -57.46
N LEU A 155 -1.11 12.24 -58.33
CA LEU A 155 -1.49 12.40 -59.75
C LEU A 155 -2.90 11.92 -60.14
N GLN A 156 -3.77 11.56 -59.19
CA GLN A 156 -5.14 11.12 -59.50
C GLN A 156 -6.24 12.14 -59.17
N LEU A 157 -5.89 13.39 -58.87
CA LEU A 157 -6.87 14.47 -58.75
C LEU A 157 -6.44 15.69 -59.57
N ASN A 158 -6.95 15.71 -60.81
CA ASN A 158 -7.16 16.84 -61.73
C ASN A 158 -6.13 17.05 -62.88
N PRO A 159 -6.53 16.90 -64.16
CA PRO A 159 -5.74 17.28 -65.31
C PRO A 159 -6.01 18.74 -65.68
N SER A 160 -5.08 19.65 -65.39
CA SER A 160 -4.91 20.87 -66.19
C SER A 160 -3.50 21.40 -66.06
N ALA A 161 -2.97 21.71 -67.24
CA ALA A 161 -1.58 21.90 -67.57
C ALA A 161 -1.02 23.28 -67.17
N GLU A 162 0.31 23.40 -67.38
CA GLU A 162 1.13 24.62 -67.46
C GLU A 162 1.65 25.10 -66.10
N GLU A 163 2.93 25.43 -65.86
CA GLU A 163 4.16 25.53 -66.67
C GLU A 163 5.33 25.74 -65.68
N MET A 164 6.56 25.43 -66.11
CA MET A 164 7.83 26.08 -65.72
C MET A 164 8.48 25.84 -64.33
N GLY A 165 9.70 25.27 -64.36
CA GLY A 165 10.86 25.96 -63.78
C GLY A 165 11.55 25.41 -62.51
N HIS A 166 12.67 24.71 -62.75
CA HIS A 166 13.94 24.70 -61.97
C HIS A 166 14.11 23.83 -60.70
N GLY A 167 15.21 23.06 -60.70
CA GLY A 167 16.05 22.83 -59.52
C GLY A 167 16.28 21.38 -59.11
N ARG A 168 17.33 20.74 -59.64
CA ARG A 168 17.93 19.50 -59.10
C ARG A 168 18.92 19.85 -58.00
N TYR A 169 18.80 19.26 -56.81
CA TYR A 169 19.91 18.92 -55.90
C TYR A 169 19.58 17.62 -55.13
N PRO A 170 20.54 16.68 -54.95
CA PRO A 170 20.34 15.47 -54.15
C PRO A 170 20.87 15.65 -52.72
N GLY A 171 20.15 15.16 -51.70
CA GLY A 171 20.58 15.23 -50.29
C GLY A 171 19.89 14.21 -49.38
N GLN A 172 20.52 13.04 -49.25
CA GLN A 172 20.71 12.21 -48.04
C GLN A 172 19.51 11.87 -47.11
N PRO A 173 19.21 10.58 -46.85
CA PRO A 173 18.35 10.17 -45.74
C PRO A 173 19.21 9.87 -44.50
N GLN A 174 19.11 10.68 -43.44
CA GLN A 174 19.51 10.29 -42.09
C GLN A 174 18.28 10.32 -41.18
N GLY A 175 17.70 9.15 -40.94
CA GLY A 175 16.59 8.94 -40.00
C GLY A 175 16.68 7.64 -39.21
N HIS A 176 17.82 6.95 -39.22
CA HIS A 176 18.05 5.71 -38.48
C HIS A 176 18.92 5.98 -37.25
N ALA A 177 18.35 6.49 -36.16
CA ALA A 177 19.11 6.59 -34.89
C ALA A 177 18.25 6.61 -33.61
N LEU A 178 16.97 6.23 -33.61
CA LEU A 178 16.13 6.31 -32.41
C LEU A 178 15.64 4.98 -31.82
N PHE A 179 15.92 3.83 -32.44
CA PHE A 179 15.57 2.55 -31.85
C PHE A 179 16.75 1.60 -31.91
N GLN A 180 17.45 1.51 -30.79
CA GLN A 180 18.35 0.41 -30.51
C GLN A 180 17.53 -0.62 -29.71
N PRO A 181 17.28 -1.83 -30.24
CA PRO A 181 16.69 -2.90 -29.45
C PRO A 181 17.66 -3.22 -28.31
N LEU A 182 17.23 -2.99 -27.08
CA LEU A 182 17.95 -3.48 -25.91
C LEU A 182 17.52 -4.93 -25.69
N ASP A 183 18.42 -5.86 -25.99
CA ASP A 183 18.27 -7.26 -25.57
C ASP A 183 18.41 -7.31 -24.04
N CYS A 184 17.29 -7.43 -23.35
CA CYS A 184 17.24 -7.62 -21.90
C CYS A 184 17.68 -9.06 -21.58
N GLU A 185 18.95 -9.27 -21.28
CA GLU A 185 19.48 -10.54 -20.81
C GLU A 185 19.18 -10.71 -19.31
N PRO A 186 18.41 -11.73 -18.87
CA PRO A 186 18.07 -11.90 -17.47
C PRO A 186 19.16 -12.70 -16.75
N THR A 187 20.30 -12.09 -16.43
CA THR A 187 21.27 -12.73 -15.53
C THR A 187 20.92 -12.43 -14.07
N LEU A 188 20.02 -13.22 -13.50
CA LEU A 188 19.95 -13.44 -12.05
C LEU A 188 20.49 -14.82 -11.72
N GLN A 189 21.81 -14.97 -11.75
CA GLN A 189 22.48 -16.09 -11.09
C GLN A 189 22.64 -15.77 -9.60
N ILE A 190 21.60 -16.00 -8.82
CA ILE A 190 21.75 -16.23 -7.37
C ILE A 190 22.12 -17.71 -7.21
N GLY A 191 23.41 -18.00 -7.36
CA GLY A 191 23.99 -19.32 -7.18
C GLY A 191 25.22 -19.21 -6.30
N TYR A 192 25.19 -19.85 -5.13
CA TYR A 192 26.35 -20.01 -4.26
C TYR A 192 27.50 -20.65 -5.06
N HIS A 193 28.60 -19.91 -5.21
CA HIS A 193 29.86 -20.45 -5.70
C HIS A 193 30.61 -21.06 -4.50
N PRO A 194 30.95 -22.36 -4.51
CA PRO A 194 31.83 -22.91 -3.49
C PRO A 194 33.28 -22.58 -3.86
N ASP A 195 33.94 -21.73 -3.09
CA ASP A 195 35.37 -21.46 -3.23
C ASP A 195 36.20 -22.70 -2.86
N PRO A 196 37.17 -23.12 -3.68
CA PRO A 196 38.23 -24.01 -3.24
C PRO A 196 39.35 -23.21 -2.57
N VAL A 197 39.73 -23.70 -1.39
CA VAL A 197 40.86 -23.32 -0.54
C VAL A 197 42.15 -23.05 -1.35
N SER A 198 42.78 -21.87 -1.19
CA SER A 198 44.24 -21.67 -1.41
C SER A 198 44.78 -20.35 -0.80
N VAL A 199 45.59 -20.49 0.26
CA VAL A 199 46.89 -19.85 0.55
C VAL A 199 47.12 -18.33 0.27
N VAL A 200 47.30 -17.59 1.38
CA VAL A 200 48.28 -16.51 1.71
C VAL A 200 48.89 -15.65 0.57
N SER A 201 48.69 -14.32 0.64
CA SER A 201 49.76 -13.29 0.79
C SER A 201 49.18 -11.87 0.94
N GLU A 202 49.89 -11.03 1.72
CA GLU A 202 49.59 -9.67 2.16
C GLU A 202 49.61 -8.59 1.04
N GLY A 203 48.89 -7.48 1.28
CA GLY A 203 49.12 -6.19 0.61
C GLY A 203 47.97 -5.17 0.82
N PRO A 204 48.20 -3.99 1.45
CA PRO A 204 47.14 -3.08 1.87
C PRO A 204 46.81 -2.04 0.78
N SER A 205 45.55 -1.64 0.64
CA SER A 205 45.23 -0.40 -0.07
C SER A 205 43.93 0.24 0.42
N MET A 206 44.02 1.55 0.53
CA MET A 206 43.17 2.48 1.26
C MET A 206 41.71 2.53 0.83
N ASN A 207 40.86 2.65 1.84
CA ASN A 207 39.73 3.58 1.94
C ASN A 207 39.44 4.42 0.70
N ASN A 208 38.27 4.19 0.10
CA ASN A 208 37.52 5.26 -0.55
C ASN A 208 36.06 5.14 -0.17
N TYR A 209 35.67 6.01 0.76
CA TYR A 209 34.30 6.29 1.14
C TYR A 209 33.70 7.21 0.06
N MET A 210 32.66 6.77 -0.63
CA MET A 210 31.67 7.63 -1.27
C MET A 210 30.32 6.94 -1.03
N ALA A 211 29.52 7.46 -0.09
CA ALA A 211 28.48 8.47 -0.37
C ALA A 211 27.46 7.87 -1.35
N GLY A 212 26.36 7.28 -0.87
CA GLY A 212 25.34 8.00 -0.12
C GLY A 212 24.29 8.48 -1.11
N TRP A 213 23.37 7.59 -1.49
CA TRP A 213 22.13 7.94 -2.19
C TRP A 213 21.04 6.95 -1.79
N LEU A 214 20.17 7.39 -0.90
CA LEU A 214 18.74 7.10 -0.86
C LEU A 214 18.07 8.36 -0.26
N PRO A 215 16.79 8.65 -0.57
CA PRO A 215 15.84 7.90 -1.39
C PRO A 215 15.52 8.54 -2.75
#